data_AF-A0A179SLG0-F1
#
_entry.id   AF-A0A179SLG0-F1
#
_cell.length_a   1.000
_cell.length_b   1.000
_cell.length_c   1.000
_cell.angle_alpha   90.00
_cell.angle_beta   90.00
_cell.angle_gamma   90.00
#
_symmetry.space_group_name_H-M   'P 1'
#
loop_
_entity.id
_entity.type
_entity.pdbx_description
1 polymer ?
#
loop_
_entity_poly.entity_id
_entity_poly.type
_entity_poly.pdbx_seq_one_letter_code
_entity_poly.pdbx_strand_id
1 'polypeptide(L)'
;MELNVETIYYLENPEAGIIKFATGSQLKYGDIVKEVFGVADINDLLMMIEYNKSFQDSVCKAKGIREDEITLEMIFRVASNQDLVQLKD
;
A
#
# COMPACT_ATOMS: atom_id res chain seq x y z
N MET A 1 0.88 12.60 4.52
CA MET A 1 0.34 12.53 3.15
C MET A 1 -1.10 13.01 3.18
N GLU A 2 -1.50 14.00 2.38
CA GLU A 2 -2.91 14.43 2.32
C GLU A 2 -3.65 13.59 1.29
N LEU A 3 -4.73 12.94 1.71
CA LEU A 3 -5.57 12.11 0.84
C LEU A 3 -6.60 12.97 0.12
N ASN A 4 -6.49 13.04 -1.21
CA ASN A 4 -7.51 13.67 -2.04
C ASN A 4 -8.67 12.70 -2.26
N VAL A 5 -9.87 13.13 -1.88
CA VAL A 5 -11.10 12.31 -1.81
C VAL A 5 -11.37 11.53 -3.10
N GLU A 6 -11.17 12.16 -4.26
CA GLU A 6 -11.45 11.59 -5.58
C GLU A 6 -10.25 10.85 -6.20
N THR A 7 -9.07 10.96 -5.61
CA THR A 7 -7.87 10.29 -6.13
C THR A 7 -7.92 8.80 -5.85
N ILE A 8 -7.64 7.99 -6.86
CA ILE A 8 -7.49 6.54 -6.73
C ILE A 8 -6.06 6.24 -6.29
N TYR A 9 -5.95 5.49 -5.21
CA TYR A 9 -4.71 5.00 -4.65
C TYR A 9 -4.58 3.51 -4.92
N TYR A 10 -3.33 3.10 -5.16
CA TYR A 10 -2.89 1.74 -5.28
C TYR A 10 -2.32 1.29 -3.94
N LEU A 11 -2.77 0.12 -3.47
CA LEU A 11 -2.30 -0.53 -2.27
C LEU A 11 -1.85 -1.95 -2.61
N GLU A 12 -0.65 -2.34 -2.18
CA GLU A 12 -0.10 -3.67 -2.39
C GLU A 12 0.52 -4.19 -1.09
N ASN A 13 0.02 -5.32 -0.62
CA ASN A 13 0.65 -6.11 0.43
C ASN A 13 1.29 -7.36 -0.20
N PRO A 14 2.61 -7.36 -0.45
CA PRO A 14 3.30 -8.50 -1.04
C PRO A 14 3.39 -9.72 -0.10
N GLU A 15 3.29 -9.52 1.22
CA GLU A 15 3.26 -10.61 2.21
C GLU A 15 1.96 -11.40 2.10
N ALA A 16 0.83 -10.71 1.97
CA ALA A 16 -0.51 -11.31 1.86
C ALA A 16 -0.92 -11.62 0.41
N GLY A 17 -0.18 -11.13 -0.58
CA GLY A 17 -0.54 -11.21 -2.00
C GLY A 17 -1.79 -10.39 -2.36
N ILE A 18 -2.06 -9.32 -1.61
CA ILE A 18 -3.25 -8.47 -1.80
C ILE A 18 -2.87 -7.24 -2.61
N ILE A 19 -3.60 -6.98 -3.68
CA ILE A 19 -3.58 -5.71 -4.41
C ILE A 19 -4.99 -5.11 -4.34
N LYS A 20 -5.09 -3.84 -3.99
CA LYS A 20 -6.37 -3.14 -3.90
C LYS A 20 -6.26 -1.71 -4.40
N PHE A 21 -7.37 -1.24 -4.97
CA PHE A 21 -7.55 0.15 -5.37
C PHE A 21 -8.61 0.78 -4.48
N ALA A 22 -8.33 1.99 -4.01
CA ALA A 22 -9.27 2.73 -3.18
C ALA A 22 -9.20 4.23 -3.41
N THR A 23 -10.33 4.91 -3.34
CA THR A 23 -10.36 6.37 -3.36
C THR A 23 -9.87 6.95 -2.04
N GLY A 24 -9.45 8.21 -2.04
CA GLY A 24 -9.12 8.93 -0.80
C GLY A 24 -10.27 8.94 0.22
N SER A 25 -11.53 8.96 -0.23
CA SER A 25 -12.69 8.78 0.66
C SER A 25 -12.72 7.41 1.34
N GLN A 26 -12.52 6.32 0.59
CA GLN A 26 -12.51 4.97 1.14
C GLN A 26 -11.35 4.75 2.12
N LEU A 27 -10.21 5.37 1.87
CA LEU A 27 -9.06 5.34 2.78
C LEU A 27 -9.30 6.15 4.06
N LYS A 28 -10.07 7.24 3.98
CA LYS A 28 -10.33 8.12 5.12
C LYS A 28 -11.44 7.61 6.04
N TYR A 29 -12.45 6.95 5.48
CA TYR A 29 -13.67 6.58 6.20
C TYR A 29 -13.96 5.07 6.24
N GLY A 30 -13.21 4.27 5.47
CA GLY A 30 -13.37 2.82 5.44
C GLY A 30 -12.20 2.08 6.09
N ASP A 31 -12.29 0.76 6.11
CA ASP A 31 -11.30 -0.14 6.72
C ASP A 31 -10.24 -0.63 5.71
N ILE A 32 -10.06 0.06 4.57
CA ILE A 32 -9.21 -0.42 3.46
C ILE A 32 -7.77 -0.70 3.91
N VAL A 33 -7.18 0.17 4.75
CA VAL A 33 -5.81 -0.02 5.25
C VAL A 33 -5.73 -1.29 6.10
N LYS A 34 -6.72 -1.53 6.96
CA LYS A 34 -6.82 -2.72 7.78
C LYS A 34 -7.05 -3.98 6.97
N GLU A 35 -7.87 -3.92 5.93
CA GLU A 35 -8.14 -5.04 5.04
C GLU A 35 -6.89 -5.45 4.24
N VAL A 36 -6.07 -4.50 3.82
CA VAL A 36 -4.87 -4.78 3.00
C VAL A 36 -3.66 -5.12 3.87
N PHE A 37 -3.41 -4.36 4.93
CA PHE A 37 -2.18 -4.44 5.72
C PHE A 37 -2.38 -4.96 7.14
N GLY A 38 -3.61 -5.16 7.60
CA GLY A 38 -3.91 -5.60 8.97
C GLY A 38 -3.69 -4.53 10.05
N VAL A 39 -3.43 -3.29 9.65
CA VAL A 39 -3.14 -2.16 10.56
C VAL A 39 -4.23 -1.09 10.51
N ALA A 40 -4.37 -0.25 11.55
CA ALA A 40 -5.53 0.63 11.66
C ALA A 40 -5.47 1.82 10.70
N ASP A 41 -4.30 2.41 10.50
CA ASP A 41 -4.13 3.59 9.65
C ASP A 41 -2.76 3.67 8.94
N ILE A 42 -2.53 4.77 8.23
CA ILE A 42 -1.28 5.01 7.48
C ILE A 42 -0.08 5.18 8.43
N ASN A 43 -0.25 5.70 9.64
CA ASN A 43 0.86 5.83 10.58
C ASN A 43 1.31 4.45 11.08
N ASP A 44 0.35 3.56 11.35
CA ASP A 44 0.69 2.17 11.67
C ASP A 44 1.33 1.45 10.48
N LEU A 45 0.94 1.79 9.25
CA LEU A 45 1.60 1.28 8.03
C LEU A 45 3.05 1.73 7.93
N LEU A 46 3.36 2.98 8.31
CA LEU A 46 4.75 3.46 8.39
C LEU A 46 5.55 2.67 9.44
N MET A 47 4.96 2.41 10.61
CA MET A 47 5.60 1.56 11.63
C MET A 47 5.79 0.12 11.12
N MET A 48 4.84 -0.42 10.37
CA MET A 48 4.94 -1.74 9.76
C MET A 48 6.12 -1.80 8.77
N ILE A 49 6.28 -0.79 7.92
CA ILE A 49 7.42 -0.68 7.01
C ILE A 49 8.75 -0.61 7.78
N GLU A 50 8.78 0.06 8.92
CA GLU A 50 10.02 0.30 9.68
C GLU A 50 10.43 -0.89 10.56
N TYR A 51 9.46 -1.62 11.14
CA TYR A 51 9.74 -2.59 12.20
C TYR A 51 9.30 -4.02 11.91
N ASN A 52 8.37 -4.24 10.97
CA ASN A 52 7.90 -5.60 10.67
C ASN A 52 8.82 -6.31 9.67
N LYS A 53 9.72 -7.15 10.20
CA LYS A 53 10.70 -7.90 9.39
C LYS A 53 10.09 -8.80 8.33
N SER A 54 9.01 -9.51 8.65
CA SER A 54 8.33 -10.40 7.70
C SER A 54 7.80 -9.61 6.51
N PHE A 55 7.20 -8.45 6.81
CA PHE A 55 6.71 -7.55 5.78
C PHE A 55 7.86 -6.93 4.96
N GLN A 56 8.92 -6.45 5.60
CA GLN A 56 10.10 -5.92 4.94
C GLN A 56 10.72 -6.93 3.96
N ASP A 57 10.90 -8.18 4.40
CA ASP A 57 11.44 -9.26 3.57
C ASP A 57 10.54 -9.53 2.36
N SER A 58 9.22 -9.48 2.55
CA SER A 58 8.26 -9.67 1.45
C SER A 58 8.36 -8.55 0.41
N VAL A 59 8.51 -7.29 0.83
CA VAL A 59 8.68 -6.13 -0.06
C VAL A 59 10.02 -6.23 -0.79
N CYS A 60 11.12 -6.51 -0.07
CA CYS A 60 12.44 -6.70 -0.66
C CYS A 60 12.42 -7.78 -1.75
N LYS A 61 11.81 -8.93 -1.46
CA LYS A 61 11.69 -10.04 -2.41
C LYS A 61 10.84 -9.69 -3.62
N ALA A 62 9.71 -9.01 -3.42
CA ALA A 62 8.79 -8.66 -4.50
C ALA A 62 9.37 -7.60 -5.45
N LYS A 63 10.15 -6.65 -4.92
CA LYS A 63 10.71 -5.53 -5.70
C LYS A 63 12.17 -5.70 -6.09
N GLY A 64 12.88 -6.69 -5.53
CA GLY A 64 14.30 -6.91 -5.78
C GLY A 64 15.21 -5.82 -5.20
N ILE A 65 14.85 -5.30 -4.03
CA ILE A 65 15.54 -4.18 -3.35
C ILE A 65 16.08 -4.60 -1.98
N ARG A 66 16.85 -3.71 -1.36
CA ARG A 66 17.34 -3.84 0.02
C ARG A 66 16.38 -3.16 0.99
N GLU A 67 16.46 -3.55 2.26
CA GLU A 67 15.58 -3.03 3.32
C GLU A 67 15.67 -1.51 3.50
N ASP A 68 16.87 -0.94 3.37
CA ASP A 68 17.15 0.50 3.45
C ASP A 68 16.58 1.32 2.27
N GLU A 69 16.04 0.64 1.26
CA GLU A 69 15.45 1.23 0.06
C GLU A 69 13.92 1.22 0.09
N ILE A 70 13.30 0.57 1.08
CA ILE A 70 11.83 0.49 1.18
C ILE A 70 11.25 1.88 1.43
N THR A 71 10.29 2.28 0.59
CA THR A 71 9.49 3.50 0.79
C THR A 71 8.00 3.20 0.77
N LEU A 72 7.20 4.11 1.35
CA LEU A 72 5.74 3.99 1.37
C LEU A 72 5.17 3.88 -0.06
N GLU A 73 5.70 4.64 -1.01
CA GLU A 73 5.21 4.68 -2.39
C GLU A 73 5.29 3.34 -3.13
N MET A 74 6.15 2.43 -2.66
CA MET A 74 6.28 1.09 -3.25
C MET A 74 5.05 0.21 -2.99
N ILE A 75 4.31 0.49 -1.92
CA ILE A 75 3.15 -0.29 -1.48
C ILE A 75 1.87 0.53 -1.37
N PHE A 76 1.98 1.86 -1.31
CA PHE A 76 0.88 2.78 -1.10
C PHE A 76 1.16 4.11 -1.81
N ARG A 77 0.50 4.33 -2.95
CA ARG A 77 0.71 5.52 -3.79
C ARG A 77 -0.53 5.87 -4.60
N VAL A 78 -0.52 7.03 -5.24
CA VAL A 78 -1.51 7.32 -6.29
C VAL A 78 -1.39 6.29 -7.41
N ALA A 79 -2.52 5.75 -7.84
CA ALA A 79 -2.58 4.79 -8.94
C ALA A 79 -2.13 5.48 -10.24
N SER A 80 -1.22 4.84 -10.96
CA SER A 80 -0.78 5.27 -12.29
C SER A 80 -1.78 4.80 -13.35
N ASN A 81 -1.69 5.38 -14.55
CA ASN A 81 -2.50 4.92 -15.68
C ASN A 81 -2.30 3.42 -15.98
N GLN A 82 -1.10 2.87 -15.76
CA GLN A 82 -0.85 1.44 -15.97
C GLN A 82 -1.57 0.56 -14.95
N ASP A 83 -1.63 0.98 -13.68
CA ASP A 83 -2.36 0.23 -12.66
C ASP A 83 -3.87 0.25 -12.94
N LEU A 84 -4.38 1.39 -13.44
CA LEU A 84 -5.80 1.53 -13.79
C LEU A 84 -6.21 0.70 -15.02
N VAL A 85 -5.25 0.32 -15.87
CA VAL A 85 -5.52 -0.64 -16.96
C VAL A 85 -5.73 -2.03 -16.35
N GLN A 86 -4.93 -2.44 -15.37
CA GLN A 86 -5.07 -3.72 -14.68
C GLN A 86 -6.37 -3.84 -13.87
N LEU A 87 -6.99 -2.71 -13.50
CA LEU A 87 -8.29 -2.68 -12.82
C LEU A 87 -9.47 -3.03 -13.74
N LYS A 88 -9.30 -2.91 -15.06
CA LYS A 88 -10.39 -3.06 -16.05
C LYS A 88 -10.53 -4.47 -16.63
N ASP A 89 -9.58 -5.35 -16.35
CA ASP A 89 -9.57 -6.76 -16.76
C ASP A 89 -10.04 -7.66 -15.60
#